data_AF-E5AA48-F1
#
_entry.id   AF-E5AA48-F1
#
_cell.length_a   1.000
_cell.length_b   1.000
_cell.length_c   1.000
_cell.angle_alpha   90.00
_cell.angle_beta   90.00
_cell.angle_gamma   90.00
#
_symmetry.space_group_name_H-M   'P 1'
#
loop_
_entity.id
_entity.type
_entity.pdbx_description
1 polymer ?
#
loop_
_entity_poly.entity_id
_entity_poly.type
_entity_poly.pdbx_seq_one_letter_code
_entity_poly.pdbx_strand_id
1 'polypeptide(L)'
;MPNPRAYLDMALPVVKSLPECADYFKTVEPFLPQFYDLPYKIAAHVTDPQALKEIYVNTNPLMSALAFAVMFVTPLVLLVSEVNRNYSQVDRLWSILPVIYNVHYGVWAHLNGLPALRLDHVMAVSLLWGGRLTFNYWRKGGYQVGSEDYRWNIVKDYIGAPGMFILNVTFISLGQNILLWLITTPTYILLLTSRIQGNELTTYDTLFGRAMLVVVVLEFFADQQQWNYHAAKEAYSKTARVPTEYKYTREQLDRGFNTSGLWAWSRHPNFAAEQTFWVFLYQWCCLESQTFINWTGAGAFGYLILFQASTWLTELISAGKYPEYKVYQNRVGKFLPRLFTTNMSVKHTPKEKQLIADAKAGKGSLKL
;
A
#
# COMPACT_ATOMS: atom_id res chain seq x y z
N MET A 1 -16.03 31.55 13.75
CA MET A 1 -15.81 30.09 13.86
C MET A 1 -16.79 29.55 14.88
N PRO A 2 -17.57 28.49 14.57
CA PRO A 2 -18.39 27.83 15.58
C PRO A 2 -17.52 27.31 16.74
N ASN A 3 -18.10 27.23 17.94
CA ASN A 3 -17.40 26.76 19.14
C ASN A 3 -16.83 25.34 18.90
N PRO A 4 -15.51 25.09 19.04
CA PRO A 4 -14.91 23.77 18.82
C PRO A 4 -15.55 22.66 19.65
N ARG A 5 -16.11 23.00 20.82
CA ARG A 5 -16.83 22.04 21.68
C ARG A 5 -18.16 21.57 21.11
N ALA A 6 -18.79 22.32 20.20
CA ALA A 6 -20.04 21.90 19.57
C ALA A 6 -19.88 20.66 18.68
N TYR A 7 -18.65 20.39 18.21
CA TYR A 7 -18.35 19.22 17.40
C TYR A 7 -18.05 17.97 18.23
N LEU A 8 -17.91 18.06 19.56
CA LEU A 8 -17.67 16.88 20.41
C LEU A 8 -18.87 15.92 20.44
N ASP A 9 -20.07 16.45 20.21
CA ASP A 9 -21.33 15.70 20.25
C ASP A 9 -21.87 15.39 18.84
N MET A 10 -21.17 15.81 17.78
CA MET A 10 -21.55 15.55 16.39
C MET A 10 -20.71 14.44 15.78
N ALA A 11 -21.35 13.45 15.19
CA ALA A 11 -20.63 12.34 14.56
C ALA A 11 -20.08 12.68 13.16
N LEU A 12 -20.69 13.65 12.46
CA LEU A 12 -20.33 14.01 11.09
C LEU A 12 -20.35 15.52 10.85
N PRO A 13 -19.56 16.02 9.88
CA PRO A 13 -19.60 17.41 9.47
C PRO A 13 -20.94 17.80 8.85
N VAL A 14 -21.32 19.06 9.05
CA VAL A 14 -22.45 19.69 8.36
C VAL A 14 -21.95 20.20 7.01
N VAL A 15 -22.13 19.40 5.97
CA VAL A 15 -21.81 19.71 4.57
C VAL A 15 -23.10 19.85 3.76
N LYS A 16 -23.19 20.88 2.93
CA LYS A 16 -24.39 21.19 2.11
C LYS A 16 -24.15 20.97 0.62
N SER A 17 -22.89 20.94 0.19
CA SER A 17 -22.51 20.74 -1.22
C SER A 17 -21.40 19.70 -1.35
N LEU A 18 -21.29 19.10 -2.54
CA LEU A 18 -20.27 18.07 -2.81
C LEU A 18 -18.82 18.54 -2.60
N PRO A 19 -18.44 19.77 -3.01
CA PRO A 19 -17.07 20.25 -2.78
C PRO A 19 -16.73 20.43 -1.29
N GLU A 20 -17.73 20.73 -0.45
CA GLU A 20 -17.51 20.86 1.01
C GLU A 20 -17.16 19.53 1.67
N CYS A 21 -17.53 18.39 1.08
CA CYS A 21 -17.14 17.06 1.55
C CYS A 21 -15.62 16.83 1.48
N ALA A 22 -14.91 17.58 0.63
CA ALA A 22 -13.46 17.48 0.45
C ALA A 22 -12.68 18.61 1.16
N ASP A 23 -13.36 19.52 1.86
CA ASP A 23 -12.74 20.65 2.56
C ASP A 23 -12.21 20.24 3.94
N TYR A 24 -10.90 20.36 4.15
CA TYR A 24 -10.23 20.00 5.40
C TYR A 24 -10.75 20.78 6.62
N PHE A 25 -10.96 22.09 6.46
CA PHE A 25 -11.35 22.98 7.55
C PHE A 25 -12.81 22.74 7.99
N LYS A 26 -13.62 22.11 7.14
CA LYS A 26 -15.00 21.73 7.46
C LYS A 26 -15.14 20.29 7.93
N THR A 27 -14.32 19.38 7.41
CA THR A 27 -14.52 17.93 7.56
C THR A 27 -13.55 17.25 8.51
N VAL A 28 -12.41 17.88 8.82
CA VAL A 28 -11.33 17.28 9.63
C VAL A 28 -11.01 18.14 10.85
N GLU A 29 -10.63 19.41 10.65
CA GLU A 29 -10.19 20.30 11.74
C GLU A 29 -11.16 20.39 12.92
N PRO A 30 -12.50 20.52 12.70
CA PRO A 30 -13.44 20.64 13.81
C PRO A 30 -13.56 19.38 14.68
N PHE A 31 -13.14 18.22 14.14
CA PHE A 31 -13.26 16.91 14.80
C PHE A 31 -11.97 16.49 15.51
N LEU A 32 -10.87 17.25 15.37
CA LEU A 32 -9.62 16.98 16.08
C LEU A 32 -9.78 16.87 17.61
N PRO A 33 -10.64 17.67 18.29
CA PRO A 33 -10.91 17.48 19.72
C PRO A 33 -11.42 16.07 20.06
N GLN A 34 -12.22 15.43 19.20
CA GLN A 34 -12.70 14.06 19.44
C GLN A 34 -11.56 13.06 19.47
N PHE A 35 -10.53 13.24 18.63
CA PHE A 35 -9.35 12.37 18.63
C PHE A 35 -8.61 12.44 19.98
N TYR A 36 -8.46 13.62 20.57
CA TYR A 36 -7.81 13.77 21.88
C TYR A 36 -8.66 13.21 23.04
N ASP A 37 -9.98 13.32 22.96
CA ASP A 37 -10.88 12.86 24.02
C ASP A 37 -11.15 11.34 23.98
N LEU A 38 -11.03 10.70 22.81
CA LEU A 38 -11.41 9.31 22.60
C LEU A 38 -10.74 8.32 23.57
N PRO A 39 -9.43 8.40 23.88
CA PRO A 39 -8.80 7.50 24.85
C PRO A 39 -9.41 7.58 26.24
N TYR A 40 -9.74 8.79 26.70
CA TYR A 40 -10.34 9.01 28.02
C TYR A 40 -11.77 8.47 28.07
N LYS A 41 -12.55 8.68 27.01
CA LYS A 41 -13.91 8.13 26.87
C LYS A 41 -13.91 6.61 26.84
N ILE A 42 -13.01 5.99 26.06
CA ILE A 42 -12.89 4.53 26.02
C ILE A 42 -12.48 3.99 27.39
N ALA A 43 -11.46 4.58 28.02
CA ALA A 43 -10.96 4.15 29.33
C ALA A 43 -12.05 4.23 30.43
N ALA A 44 -12.91 5.25 30.38
CA ALA A 44 -14.01 5.41 31.34
C ALA A 44 -15.14 4.39 31.16
N HIS A 45 -15.30 3.81 29.96
CA HIS A 45 -16.43 2.94 29.61
C HIS A 45 -16.02 1.53 29.15
N VAL A 46 -14.78 1.09 29.42
CA VAL A 46 -14.26 -0.23 28.97
C VAL A 46 -15.15 -1.41 29.37
N THR A 47 -15.83 -1.32 30.51
CA THR A 47 -16.67 -2.40 31.04
C THR A 47 -18.10 -2.42 30.51
N ASP A 48 -18.51 -1.40 29.74
CA ASP A 48 -19.88 -1.27 29.21
C ASP A 48 -19.89 -1.36 27.67
N PRO A 49 -20.26 -2.52 27.09
CA PRO A 49 -20.33 -2.71 25.64
C PRO A 49 -21.31 -1.76 24.93
N GLN A 50 -22.39 -1.35 25.61
CA GLN A 50 -23.39 -0.49 25.03
C GLN A 50 -22.86 0.95 24.94
N ALA A 51 -22.24 1.45 26.02
CA ALA A 51 -21.56 2.74 26.00
C ALA A 51 -20.42 2.79 24.96
N LEU A 52 -19.64 1.72 24.80
CA LEU A 52 -18.61 1.64 23.75
C LEU A 52 -19.19 1.70 22.34
N LYS A 53 -20.33 1.04 22.11
CA LYS A 53 -21.04 1.11 20.82
C LYS A 53 -21.53 2.54 20.55
N GLU A 54 -22.09 3.22 21.54
CA GLU A 54 -22.54 4.60 21.42
C GLU A 54 -21.39 5.56 21.15
N ILE A 55 -20.25 5.39 21.85
CA ILE A 55 -19.03 6.17 21.59
C ILE A 55 -18.56 5.96 20.14
N TYR A 56 -18.56 4.71 19.67
CA TYR A 56 -18.14 4.40 18.30
C TYR A 56 -19.03 5.06 17.23
N VAL A 57 -20.35 4.96 17.39
CA VAL A 57 -21.33 5.51 16.44
C VAL A 57 -21.32 7.04 16.45
N ASN A 58 -21.10 7.67 17.62
CA ASN A 58 -21.10 9.13 17.76
C ASN A 58 -19.75 9.79 17.48
N THR A 59 -18.67 9.03 17.39
CA THR A 59 -17.35 9.56 17.03
C THR A 59 -17.19 9.59 15.51
N ASN A 60 -16.60 10.66 15.00
CA ASN A 60 -16.29 10.79 13.58
C ASN A 60 -15.45 9.59 13.10
N PRO A 61 -15.87 8.89 12.04
CA PRO A 61 -15.20 7.65 11.63
C PRO A 61 -13.75 7.88 11.22
N LEU A 62 -13.40 9.06 10.69
CA LEU A 62 -12.02 9.43 10.36
C LEU A 62 -11.15 9.53 11.63
N MET A 63 -11.69 10.13 12.69
CA MET A 63 -11.00 10.28 13.98
C MET A 63 -10.85 8.94 14.71
N SER A 64 -11.88 8.10 14.67
CA SER A 64 -11.83 6.73 15.20
C SER A 64 -10.75 5.90 14.49
N ALA A 65 -10.66 5.99 13.16
CA ALA A 65 -9.63 5.30 12.38
C ALA A 65 -8.22 5.83 12.68
N LEU A 66 -8.06 7.16 12.80
CA LEU A 66 -6.79 7.79 13.16
C LEU A 66 -6.32 7.37 14.56
N ALA A 67 -7.24 7.38 15.54
CA ALA A 67 -6.96 6.91 16.90
C ALA A 67 -6.55 5.44 16.91
N PHE A 68 -7.25 4.57 16.17
CA PHE A 68 -6.84 3.18 16.03
C PHE A 68 -5.43 3.05 15.44
N ALA A 69 -5.12 3.78 14.36
CA ALA A 69 -3.81 3.74 13.72
C ALA A 69 -2.67 4.21 14.64
N VAL A 70 -2.85 5.35 15.32
CA VAL A 70 -1.79 6.03 16.07
C VAL A 70 -1.70 5.57 17.52
N MET A 71 -2.83 5.30 18.18
CA MET A 71 -2.85 5.01 19.62
C MET A 71 -2.84 3.50 19.92
N PHE A 72 -3.27 2.66 18.97
CA PHE A 72 -3.28 1.21 19.15
C PHE A 72 -2.22 0.51 18.29
N VAL A 73 -2.29 0.69 16.96
CA VAL A 73 -1.43 -0.06 16.03
C VAL A 73 0.02 0.39 16.13
N THR A 74 0.29 1.70 16.16
CA THR A 74 1.66 2.23 16.20
C THR A 74 2.45 1.76 17.43
N PRO A 75 1.94 1.88 18.68
CA PRO A 75 2.66 1.39 19.86
C PRO A 75 2.82 -0.13 19.86
N LEU A 76 1.81 -0.87 19.38
CA LEU A 76 1.88 -2.33 19.27
C LEU A 76 3.00 -2.75 18.30
N VAL A 77 3.05 -2.15 17.12
CA VAL A 77 4.12 -2.40 16.13
C VAL A 77 5.48 -2.03 16.71
N LEU A 78 5.61 -0.89 17.38
CA LEU A 78 6.87 -0.45 17.98
C LEU A 78 7.35 -1.43 19.05
N LEU A 79 6.46 -1.85 19.94
CA LEU A 79 6.78 -2.80 21.01
C LEU A 79 7.18 -4.16 20.43
N VAL A 80 6.37 -4.71 19.52
CA VAL A 80 6.63 -6.04 18.95
C VAL A 80 7.88 -6.04 18.08
N SER A 81 8.15 -4.97 17.33
CA SER A 81 9.36 -4.85 16.50
C SER A 81 10.63 -4.74 17.34
N GLU A 82 10.60 -4.00 18.45
CA GLU A 82 11.77 -3.84 19.32
C GLU A 82 12.04 -5.09 20.16
N VAL A 83 10.99 -5.75 20.66
CA VAL A 83 11.11 -7.01 21.43
C VAL A 83 11.66 -8.13 20.55
N ASN A 84 11.14 -8.30 19.34
CA ASN A 84 11.57 -9.36 18.44
C ASN A 84 12.79 -8.99 17.59
N ARG A 85 13.27 -7.74 17.66
CA ARG A 85 14.30 -7.17 16.76
C ARG A 85 13.99 -7.45 15.29
N ASN A 86 12.70 -7.41 14.94
CA ASN A 86 12.18 -7.69 13.61
C ASN A 86 11.30 -6.53 13.16
N TYR A 87 11.79 -5.75 12.21
CA TYR A 87 11.16 -4.52 11.76
C TYR A 87 10.09 -4.73 10.68
N SER A 88 9.90 -5.96 10.19
CA SER A 88 8.87 -6.33 9.21
C SER A 88 7.48 -6.56 9.83
N GLN A 89 7.20 -6.07 11.04
CA GLN A 89 5.85 -6.20 11.62
C GLN A 89 4.81 -5.42 10.81
N VAL A 90 5.16 -4.24 10.30
CA VAL A 90 4.25 -3.47 9.45
C VAL A 90 4.03 -4.16 8.12
N ASP A 91 5.05 -4.82 7.56
CA ASP A 91 4.92 -5.58 6.31
C ASP A 91 3.85 -6.67 6.43
N ARG A 92 3.72 -7.29 7.61
CA ARG A 92 2.67 -8.30 7.90
C ARG A 92 1.27 -7.70 7.95
N LEU A 93 1.16 -6.46 8.41
CA LEU A 93 -0.09 -5.73 8.59
C LEU A 93 -0.50 -4.91 7.36
N TRP A 94 0.42 -4.75 6.40
CA TRP A 94 0.25 -3.93 5.20
C TRP A 94 -1.00 -4.30 4.38
N SER A 95 -1.28 -5.60 4.27
CA SER A 95 -2.45 -6.12 3.55
C SER A 95 -3.75 -6.10 4.36
N ILE A 96 -3.67 -5.87 5.67
CA ILE A 96 -4.78 -6.02 6.61
C ILE A 96 -5.32 -4.65 7.05
N LEU A 97 -4.44 -3.73 7.44
CA LEU A 97 -4.84 -2.44 8.00
C LEU A 97 -5.69 -1.59 7.03
N PRO A 98 -5.33 -1.42 5.74
CA PRO A 98 -6.16 -0.65 4.83
C PRO A 98 -7.55 -1.26 4.62
N VAL A 99 -7.66 -2.59 4.68
CA VAL A 99 -8.94 -3.30 4.62
C VAL A 99 -9.76 -3.01 5.86
N ILE A 100 -9.16 -3.10 7.05
CA ILE A 100 -9.82 -2.76 8.31
C ILE A 100 -10.36 -1.33 8.28
N TYR A 101 -9.58 -0.35 7.81
CA TYR A 101 -10.05 1.04 7.73
C TYR A 101 -11.20 1.22 6.74
N ASN A 102 -11.13 0.62 5.54
CA ASN A 102 -12.22 0.70 4.57
C ASN A 102 -13.50 0.00 5.06
N VAL A 103 -13.38 -1.18 5.66
CA VAL A 103 -14.49 -1.90 6.30
C VAL A 103 -15.07 -1.08 7.43
N HIS A 104 -14.23 -0.44 8.26
CA HIS A 104 -14.66 0.44 9.34
C HIS A 104 -15.54 1.57 8.84
N TYR A 105 -15.17 2.26 7.75
CA TYR A 105 -16.03 3.30 7.16
C TYR A 105 -17.38 2.75 6.71
N GLY A 106 -17.40 1.56 6.08
CA GLY A 106 -18.63 0.90 5.65
C GLY A 106 -19.54 0.50 6.81
N VAL A 107 -18.99 -0.22 7.79
CA VAL A 107 -19.71 -0.67 9.00
C VAL A 107 -20.26 0.53 9.78
N TRP A 108 -19.45 1.58 9.93
CA TRP A 108 -19.87 2.80 10.61
C TRP A 108 -21.06 3.46 9.89
N ALA A 109 -21.05 3.50 8.55
CA ALA A 109 -22.15 4.04 7.75
C ALA A 109 -23.43 3.20 7.90
N HIS A 110 -23.32 1.87 7.86
CA HIS A 110 -24.47 0.96 8.07
C HIS A 110 -25.08 1.11 9.47
N LEU A 111 -24.25 1.21 10.51
CA LEU A 111 -24.72 1.40 11.89
C LEU A 111 -25.44 2.73 12.10
N ASN A 112 -25.11 3.76 11.32
CA ASN A 112 -25.77 5.06 11.33
C ASN A 112 -26.95 5.16 10.34
N GLY A 113 -27.31 4.07 9.64
CA GLY A 113 -28.39 4.07 8.65
C GLY A 113 -28.14 4.97 7.45
N LEU A 114 -26.88 5.21 7.10
CA LEU A 114 -26.50 6.06 5.96
C LEU A 114 -26.48 5.27 4.65
N PRO A 115 -26.64 5.95 3.49
CA PRO A 115 -26.40 5.33 2.19
C PRO A 115 -24.97 4.77 2.09
N ALA A 116 -24.84 3.45 2.09
CA ALA A 116 -23.55 2.76 2.20
C ALA A 116 -23.13 2.00 0.94
N LEU A 117 -23.93 2.02 -0.13
CA LEU A 117 -23.69 1.19 -1.33
C LEU A 117 -22.34 1.49 -2.03
N ARG A 118 -21.85 2.73 -1.98
CA ARG A 118 -20.50 3.07 -2.48
C ARG A 118 -19.40 2.49 -1.61
N LEU A 119 -19.61 2.53 -0.29
CA LEU A 119 -18.68 2.01 0.69
C LEU A 119 -18.62 0.48 0.60
N ASP A 120 -19.74 -0.17 0.29
CA ASP A 120 -19.81 -1.60 0.05
C ASP A 120 -18.97 -2.02 -1.16
N HIS A 121 -18.95 -1.22 -2.24
CA HIS A 121 -18.05 -1.47 -3.37
C HIS A 121 -16.58 -1.32 -2.97
N VAL A 122 -16.23 -0.24 -2.26
CA VAL A 122 -14.85 -0.03 -1.76
C VAL A 122 -14.43 -1.17 -0.82
N MET A 123 -15.33 -1.60 0.05
CA MET A 123 -15.14 -2.72 0.97
C MET A 123 -14.90 -4.02 0.19
N ALA A 124 -15.72 -4.33 -0.80
CA ALA A 124 -15.58 -5.54 -1.61
C ALA A 124 -14.25 -5.58 -2.37
N VAL A 125 -13.88 -4.48 -3.05
CA VAL A 125 -12.60 -4.45 -3.80
C VAL A 125 -11.39 -4.43 -2.87
N SER A 126 -11.47 -3.78 -1.70
CA SER A 126 -10.38 -3.77 -0.72
C SER A 126 -10.20 -5.14 -0.05
N LEU A 127 -11.27 -5.89 0.22
CA LEU A 127 -11.20 -7.27 0.70
C LEU A 127 -10.51 -8.20 -0.30
N LEU A 128 -10.82 -8.07 -1.60
CA LEU A 128 -10.16 -8.83 -2.66
C LEU A 128 -8.67 -8.47 -2.77
N TRP A 129 -8.35 -7.17 -2.74
CA TRP A 129 -6.97 -6.68 -2.75
C TRP A 129 -6.17 -7.20 -1.54
N GLY A 130 -6.72 -7.07 -0.32
CA GLY A 130 -6.07 -7.52 0.90
C GLY A 130 -5.90 -9.03 0.93
N GLY A 131 -6.96 -9.78 0.59
CA GLY A 131 -6.91 -11.24 0.50
C GLY A 131 -5.83 -11.74 -0.47
N ARG A 132 -5.73 -11.13 -1.66
CA ARG A 132 -4.65 -11.40 -2.62
C ARG A 132 -3.28 -11.16 -1.99
N LEU A 133 -3.08 -9.98 -1.40
CA LEU A 133 -1.77 -9.58 -0.91
C LEU A 133 -1.34 -10.42 0.30
N THR A 134 -2.27 -10.69 1.23
CA THR A 134 -2.07 -11.62 2.36
C THR A 134 -1.70 -13.01 1.87
N PHE A 135 -2.42 -13.56 0.88
CA PHE A 135 -2.10 -14.86 0.28
C PHE A 135 -0.69 -14.86 -0.36
N ASN A 136 -0.34 -13.80 -1.10
CA ASN A 136 0.96 -13.67 -1.75
C ASN A 136 2.11 -13.55 -0.73
N TYR A 137 1.89 -12.87 0.38
CA TYR A 137 2.86 -12.73 1.46
C TYR A 137 3.00 -14.02 2.27
N TRP A 138 1.89 -14.69 2.56
CA TRP A 138 1.85 -15.99 3.24
C TRP A 138 2.61 -17.08 2.48
N ARG A 139 2.32 -17.25 1.18
CA ARG A 139 3.00 -18.29 0.37
C ARG A 139 4.51 -18.08 0.26
N LYS A 140 4.98 -16.83 0.36
CA LYS A 140 6.41 -16.47 0.39
C LYS A 140 7.07 -16.72 1.74
N GLY A 141 6.32 -17.16 2.74
CA GLY A 141 6.83 -17.40 4.10
C GLY A 141 6.87 -16.15 4.99
N GLY A 142 6.24 -15.04 4.58
CA GLY A 142 6.33 -13.76 5.31
C GLY A 142 5.74 -13.77 6.73
N TYR A 143 4.87 -14.74 7.04
CA TYR A 143 4.31 -14.96 8.38
C TYR A 143 5.10 -16.00 9.22
N GLN A 144 6.18 -16.58 8.69
CA GLN A 144 7.02 -17.49 9.45
C GLN A 144 7.76 -16.75 10.57
N VAL A 145 7.97 -17.43 11.70
CA VAL A 145 8.73 -16.89 12.83
C VAL A 145 10.16 -16.61 12.38
N GLY A 146 10.65 -15.39 12.61
CA GLY A 146 11.97 -14.96 12.14
C GLY A 146 12.04 -14.46 10.70
N SER A 147 10.95 -14.51 9.91
CA SER A 147 10.93 -13.89 8.58
C SER A 147 11.02 -12.37 8.71
N GLU A 148 12.06 -11.78 8.13
CA GLU A 148 12.30 -10.34 8.04
C GLU A 148 12.76 -9.99 6.62
N ASP A 149 12.38 -8.80 6.15
CA ASP A 149 12.86 -8.30 4.87
C ASP A 149 14.38 -8.06 4.92
N TYR A 150 15.11 -8.70 3.99
CA TYR A 150 16.56 -8.61 3.89
C TYR A 150 17.09 -7.17 3.76
N ARG A 151 16.26 -6.23 3.29
CA ARG A 151 16.61 -4.81 3.16
C ARG A 151 16.87 -4.16 4.51
N TRP A 152 16.21 -4.60 5.58
CA TRP A 152 16.40 -4.05 6.92
C TRP A 152 17.80 -4.33 7.46
N ASN A 153 18.39 -5.49 7.15
CA ASN A 153 19.77 -5.79 7.53
C ASN A 153 20.77 -4.85 6.85
N ILE A 154 20.59 -4.59 5.55
CA ILE A 154 21.46 -3.65 4.81
C ILE A 154 21.34 -2.24 5.38
N VAL A 155 20.11 -1.79 5.66
CA VAL A 155 19.89 -0.46 6.25
C VAL A 155 20.50 -0.38 7.64
N LYS A 156 20.36 -1.42 8.46
CA LYS A 156 20.93 -1.51 9.81
C LYS A 156 22.46 -1.47 9.80
N ASP A 157 23.08 -2.16 8.85
CA ASP A 157 24.54 -2.14 8.69
C ASP A 157 25.03 -0.72 8.33
N TYR A 158 24.22 0.06 7.61
CA TYR A 158 24.56 1.43 7.22
C TYR A 158 24.32 2.48 8.32
N ILE A 159 23.18 2.43 9.03
CA ILE A 159 22.78 3.47 10.00
C ILE A 159 23.07 3.12 11.46
N GLY A 160 23.44 1.87 11.75
CA GLY A 160 23.70 1.38 13.10
C GLY A 160 22.45 1.24 13.98
N ALA A 161 22.64 0.72 15.19
CA ALA A 161 21.52 0.42 16.11
C ALA A 161 20.72 1.66 16.58
N PRO A 162 21.34 2.80 16.96
CA PRO A 162 20.59 3.99 17.33
C PRO A 162 19.80 4.59 16.15
N GLY A 163 20.40 4.57 14.96
CA GLY A 163 19.73 4.99 13.73
C GLY A 163 18.52 4.13 13.40
N MET A 164 18.65 2.80 13.55
CA MET A 164 17.52 1.88 13.35
C MET A 164 16.40 2.09 14.36
N PHE A 165 16.70 2.43 15.61
CA PHE A 165 15.66 2.75 16.59
C PHE A 165 14.88 4.02 16.20
N ILE A 166 15.58 5.09 15.82
CA ILE A 166 14.95 6.33 15.36
C ILE A 166 14.12 6.08 14.10
N LEU A 167 14.67 5.31 13.14
CA LEU A 167 13.95 4.93 11.92
C LEU A 167 12.71 4.09 12.26
N ASN A 168 12.81 3.18 13.22
CA ASN A 168 11.69 2.36 13.66
C ASN A 168 10.57 3.21 14.25
N VAL A 169 10.88 4.15 15.14
CA VAL A 169 9.87 5.01 15.77
C VAL A 169 9.23 5.93 14.73
N THR A 170 10.04 6.62 13.93
CA THR A 170 9.55 7.69 13.04
C THR A 170 8.92 7.18 11.76
N PHE A 171 9.57 6.23 11.09
CA PHE A 171 9.18 5.80 9.75
C PHE A 171 8.43 4.47 9.77
N ILE A 172 9.00 3.43 10.37
CA ILE A 172 8.44 2.07 10.33
C ILE A 172 7.13 2.04 11.11
N SER A 173 7.19 2.36 12.40
CA SER A 173 6.04 2.26 13.29
C SER A 173 5.05 3.41 13.08
N LEU A 174 5.51 4.67 13.02
CA LEU A 174 4.58 5.79 12.88
C LEU A 174 4.24 6.10 11.41
N GLY A 175 5.26 6.38 10.59
CA GLY A 175 5.07 6.84 9.21
C GLY A 175 4.30 5.87 8.33
N GLN A 176 4.64 4.57 8.34
CA GLN A 176 3.93 3.58 7.53
C GLN A 176 2.50 3.35 8.02
N ASN A 177 2.24 3.33 9.33
CA ASN A 177 0.87 3.17 9.85
C ASN A 177 -0.02 4.38 9.51
N ILE A 178 0.51 5.60 9.64
CA ILE A 178 -0.19 6.81 9.19
C ILE A 178 -0.43 6.74 7.68
N LEU A 179 0.54 6.28 6.89
CA LEU A 179 0.36 6.14 5.44
C LEU A 179 -0.73 5.13 5.08
N LEU A 180 -0.76 3.96 5.74
CA LEU A 180 -1.79 2.93 5.53
C LEU A 180 -3.19 3.42 5.93
N TRP A 181 -3.29 4.31 6.91
CA TRP A 181 -4.53 5.02 7.19
C TRP A 181 -4.84 6.07 6.11
N LEU A 182 -3.88 6.92 5.75
CA LEU A 182 -4.04 8.01 4.79
C LEU A 182 -4.55 7.54 3.43
N ILE A 183 -4.06 6.40 2.90
CA ILE A 183 -4.53 5.86 1.62
C ILE A 183 -6.01 5.44 1.62
N THR A 184 -6.61 5.26 2.80
CA THR A 184 -8.04 4.91 2.96
C THR A 184 -8.93 6.11 3.24
N THR A 185 -8.35 7.28 3.48
CA THR A 185 -9.10 8.52 3.71
C THR A 185 -9.99 8.98 2.54
N PRO A 186 -9.72 8.66 1.26
CA PRO A 186 -10.69 8.92 0.19
C PRO A 186 -12.07 8.28 0.44
N THR A 187 -12.11 7.13 1.12
CA THR A 187 -13.36 6.44 1.50
C THR A 187 -14.22 7.28 2.46
N TYR A 188 -13.59 8.09 3.31
CA TYR A 188 -14.31 9.04 4.16
C TYR A 188 -14.98 10.16 3.34
N ILE A 189 -14.32 10.68 2.30
CA ILE A 189 -14.96 11.65 1.38
C ILE A 189 -16.13 10.97 0.64
N LEU A 190 -15.98 9.71 0.22
CA LEU A 190 -17.08 8.94 -0.38
C LEU A 190 -18.25 8.76 0.59
N LEU A 191 -17.98 8.54 1.89
CA LEU A 191 -19.02 8.53 2.93
C LEU A 191 -19.78 9.85 3.00
N LEU A 192 -19.07 10.98 3.00
CA LEU A 192 -19.69 12.30 3.09
C LEU A 192 -20.52 12.64 1.83
N THR A 193 -20.02 12.33 0.63
CA THR A 193 -20.74 12.57 -0.64
C THR A 193 -22.00 11.70 -0.77
N SER A 194 -21.96 10.46 -0.25
CA SER A 194 -23.12 9.54 -0.24
C SER A 194 -24.32 10.11 0.53
N ARG A 195 -24.09 10.99 1.51
CA ARG A 195 -25.18 11.67 2.24
C ARG A 195 -25.93 12.70 1.41
N ILE A 196 -25.26 13.29 0.41
CA ILE A 196 -25.83 14.34 -0.45
C ILE A 196 -26.48 13.71 -1.68
N GLN A 197 -25.82 12.74 -2.31
CA GLN A 197 -26.32 12.08 -3.53
C GLN A 197 -27.28 10.92 -3.24
N GLY A 198 -27.39 10.45 -1.99
CA GLY A 198 -28.24 9.30 -1.64
C GLY A 198 -27.60 7.97 -2.01
N ASN A 199 -28.44 6.92 -2.10
CA ASN A 199 -28.01 5.53 -2.28
C ASN A 199 -27.91 5.08 -3.75
N GLU A 200 -27.83 6.03 -4.68
CA GLU A 200 -27.74 5.74 -6.11
C GLU A 200 -26.28 5.63 -6.56
N LEU A 201 -26.00 4.60 -7.36
CA LEU A 201 -24.68 4.40 -7.97
C LEU A 201 -24.51 5.35 -9.14
N THR A 202 -23.46 6.16 -9.05
CA THR A 202 -23.05 7.02 -10.15
C THR A 202 -22.32 6.20 -11.22
N THR A 203 -22.08 6.84 -12.37
CA THR A 203 -21.20 6.28 -13.39
C THR A 203 -19.76 6.10 -12.87
N TYR A 204 -19.28 6.99 -12.00
CA TYR A 204 -17.93 6.90 -11.45
C TYR A 204 -17.80 5.75 -10.46
N ASP A 205 -18.83 5.47 -9.65
CA ASP A 205 -18.85 4.33 -8.74
C ASP A 205 -18.65 3.01 -9.48
N THR A 206 -19.37 2.86 -10.60
CA THR A 206 -19.26 1.67 -11.44
C THR A 206 -17.92 1.61 -12.17
N LEU A 207 -17.43 2.75 -12.66
CA LEU A 207 -16.15 2.85 -13.38
C LEU A 207 -14.97 2.48 -12.48
N PHE A 208 -14.81 3.14 -11.33
CA PHE A 208 -13.68 2.91 -10.42
C PHE A 208 -13.78 1.58 -9.71
N GLY A 209 -14.97 1.15 -9.27
CA GLY A 209 -15.16 -0.18 -8.69
C GLY A 209 -14.69 -1.30 -9.63
N ARG A 210 -15.06 -1.22 -10.92
CA ARG A 210 -14.61 -2.19 -11.93
C ARG A 210 -13.13 -2.02 -12.28
N ALA A 211 -12.66 -0.79 -12.44
CA ALA A 211 -11.26 -0.53 -12.79
C ALA A 211 -10.30 -1.03 -11.69
N MET A 212 -10.63 -0.81 -10.42
CA MET A 212 -9.87 -1.35 -9.28
C MET A 212 -9.88 -2.88 -9.27
N LEU A 213 -11.00 -3.52 -9.58
CA LEU A 213 -11.05 -4.98 -9.70
C LEU A 213 -10.14 -5.51 -10.83
N VAL A 214 -10.15 -4.86 -12.00
CA VAL A 214 -9.25 -5.21 -13.11
C VAL A 214 -7.79 -5.09 -12.69
N VAL A 215 -7.45 -4.03 -11.95
CA VAL A 215 -6.09 -3.82 -11.41
C VAL A 215 -5.70 -4.95 -10.44
N VAL A 216 -6.59 -5.38 -9.54
CA VAL A 216 -6.34 -6.53 -8.63
C VAL A 216 -6.10 -7.82 -9.42
N VAL A 217 -6.82 -8.05 -10.52
CA VAL A 217 -6.60 -9.20 -11.40
C VAL A 217 -5.21 -9.12 -12.07
N LEU A 218 -4.81 -7.95 -12.55
CA LEU A 218 -3.47 -7.74 -13.12
C LEU A 218 -2.37 -8.00 -12.08
N GLU A 219 -2.56 -7.56 -10.82
CA GLU A 219 -1.65 -7.87 -9.71
C GLU A 219 -1.53 -9.37 -9.48
N PHE A 220 -2.66 -10.08 -9.45
CA PHE A 220 -2.68 -11.52 -9.23
C PHE A 220 -1.85 -12.25 -10.29
N PHE A 221 -2.01 -11.90 -11.57
CA PHE A 221 -1.21 -12.49 -12.64
C PHE A 221 0.27 -12.08 -12.55
N ALA A 222 0.59 -10.83 -12.22
CA ALA A 222 1.97 -10.36 -12.05
C ALA A 222 2.68 -11.10 -10.91
N ASP A 223 1.99 -11.27 -9.78
CA ASP A 223 2.45 -12.02 -8.61
C ASP A 223 2.64 -13.50 -8.95
N GLN A 224 1.70 -14.11 -9.68
CA GLN A 224 1.80 -15.53 -10.07
C GLN A 224 2.97 -15.78 -11.04
N GLN A 225 3.20 -14.89 -12.01
CA GLN A 225 4.34 -14.98 -12.91
C GLN A 225 5.67 -14.91 -12.14
N GLN A 226 5.75 -14.02 -11.15
CA GLN A 226 6.94 -13.88 -10.32
C GLN A 226 7.17 -15.11 -9.42
N TRP A 227 6.09 -15.65 -8.85
CA TRP A 227 6.14 -16.89 -8.07
C TRP A 227 6.67 -18.06 -8.91
N ASN A 228 6.07 -18.29 -10.07
CA ASN A 228 6.47 -19.36 -11.00
C ASN A 228 7.93 -19.24 -11.42
N TYR A 229 8.41 -18.01 -11.68
CA TYR A 229 9.81 -17.77 -12.01
C TYR A 229 10.76 -18.18 -10.88
N HIS A 230 10.49 -17.76 -9.64
CA HIS A 230 11.37 -18.10 -8.51
C HIS A 230 11.33 -19.58 -8.16
N ALA A 231 10.17 -20.24 -8.27
CA ALA A 231 10.06 -21.69 -8.12
C ALA A 231 10.91 -22.43 -9.17
N ALA A 232 10.82 -22.03 -10.44
CA ALA A 232 11.62 -22.60 -11.52
C ALA A 232 13.13 -22.34 -11.33
N LYS A 233 13.50 -21.13 -10.89
CA LYS A 233 14.88 -20.75 -10.59
C LYS A 233 15.46 -21.57 -9.44
N GLU A 234 14.69 -21.81 -8.38
CA GLU A 234 15.13 -22.63 -7.25
C GLU A 234 15.36 -24.09 -7.69
N ALA A 235 14.44 -24.66 -8.45
CA ALA A 235 14.58 -26.01 -9.01
C ALA A 235 15.81 -26.12 -9.95
N TYR A 236 16.03 -25.12 -10.79
CA TYR A 236 17.20 -25.04 -11.66
C TYR A 236 18.50 -24.91 -10.87
N SER A 237 18.53 -24.10 -9.82
CA SER A 237 19.72 -23.94 -8.95
C SER A 237 20.10 -25.23 -8.23
N LYS A 238 19.12 -26.11 -7.93
CA LYS A 238 19.35 -27.40 -7.25
C LYS A 238 19.77 -28.51 -8.21
N THR A 239 19.20 -28.53 -9.42
CA THR A 239 19.34 -29.67 -10.34
C THR A 239 20.20 -29.39 -11.57
N ALA A 240 20.53 -28.12 -11.83
CA ALA A 240 21.14 -27.61 -13.07
C ALA A 240 20.39 -28.02 -14.35
N ARG A 241 19.13 -28.48 -14.23
CA ARG A 241 18.26 -28.88 -15.33
C ARG A 241 17.10 -27.91 -15.42
N VAL A 242 16.76 -27.50 -16.64
CA VAL A 242 15.63 -26.59 -16.87
C VAL A 242 14.33 -27.33 -16.58
N PRO A 243 13.50 -26.86 -15.63
CA PRO A 243 12.22 -27.51 -15.33
C PRO A 243 11.26 -27.40 -16.53
N THR A 244 10.83 -28.54 -17.07
CA THR A 244 9.93 -28.61 -18.24
C THR A 244 8.55 -27.98 -17.96
N GLU A 245 8.11 -28.01 -16.70
CA GLU A 245 6.80 -27.54 -16.26
C GLU A 245 6.58 -26.03 -16.45
N TYR A 246 7.63 -25.23 -16.28
CA TYR A 246 7.51 -23.77 -16.19
C TYR A 246 7.77 -23.02 -17.51
N LYS A 247 8.07 -23.74 -18.60
CA LYS A 247 8.32 -23.19 -19.95
C LYS A 247 9.33 -22.02 -19.99
N TYR A 248 10.34 -22.04 -19.12
CA TYR A 248 11.45 -21.08 -19.16
C TYR A 248 12.63 -21.63 -19.96
N THR A 249 13.38 -20.74 -20.61
CA THR A 249 14.65 -21.09 -21.25
C THR A 249 15.80 -21.04 -20.24
N ARG A 250 16.89 -21.77 -20.53
CA ARG A 250 18.12 -21.72 -19.72
C ARG A 250 18.63 -20.29 -19.55
N GLU A 251 18.68 -19.53 -20.64
CA GLU A 251 19.13 -18.13 -20.64
C GLU A 251 18.29 -17.25 -19.69
N GLN A 252 16.97 -17.44 -19.65
CA GLN A 252 16.10 -16.68 -18.74
C GLN A 252 16.34 -17.02 -17.26
N LEU A 253 16.70 -18.26 -16.94
CA LEU A 253 17.00 -18.68 -15.57
C LEU A 253 18.40 -18.25 -15.15
N ASP A 254 19.37 -18.32 -16.06
CA ASP A 254 20.76 -17.88 -15.82
C ASP A 254 20.87 -16.39 -15.49
N ARG A 255 19.95 -15.55 -16.00
CA ARG A 255 19.86 -14.12 -15.64
C ARG A 255 19.59 -13.88 -14.15
N GLY A 256 18.87 -14.80 -13.50
CA GLY A 256 18.54 -14.71 -12.08
C GLY A 256 17.40 -13.76 -11.69
N PHE A 257 16.75 -13.08 -12.65
CA PHE A 257 15.54 -12.27 -12.45
C PHE A 257 14.53 -12.45 -13.58
N ASN A 258 13.24 -12.23 -13.28
CA ASN A 258 12.16 -12.42 -14.25
C ASN A 258 12.13 -11.28 -15.28
N THR A 259 11.99 -11.65 -16.55
CA THR A 259 11.94 -10.74 -17.71
C THR A 259 10.84 -11.12 -18.70
N SER A 260 9.92 -12.00 -18.29
CA SER A 260 8.90 -12.60 -19.14
C SER A 260 7.49 -12.19 -18.73
N GLY A 261 6.53 -12.33 -19.65
CA GLY A 261 5.14 -11.93 -19.39
C GLY A 261 5.01 -10.42 -19.14
N LEU A 262 4.34 -10.03 -18.05
CA LEU A 262 4.18 -8.64 -17.64
C LEU A 262 5.53 -7.99 -17.29
N TRP A 263 6.49 -8.79 -16.82
CA TRP A 263 7.84 -8.34 -16.49
C TRP A 263 8.66 -7.96 -17.75
N ALA A 264 8.21 -8.31 -18.95
CA ALA A 264 8.83 -7.80 -20.17
C ALA A 264 8.46 -6.33 -20.47
N TRP A 265 7.35 -5.85 -19.92
CA TRP A 265 6.78 -4.53 -20.20
C TRP A 265 7.01 -3.53 -19.07
N SER A 266 6.99 -4.01 -17.83
CA SER A 266 7.27 -3.24 -16.62
C SER A 266 8.21 -4.02 -15.73
N ARG A 267 9.18 -3.37 -15.11
CA ARG A 267 10.11 -4.05 -14.19
C ARG A 267 9.45 -4.40 -12.86
N HIS A 268 8.35 -3.72 -12.51
CA HIS A 268 7.57 -3.96 -11.30
C HIS A 268 6.07 -3.83 -11.60
N PRO A 269 5.48 -4.75 -12.39
CA PRO A 269 4.09 -4.66 -12.82
C PRO A 269 3.12 -4.77 -11.65
N ASN A 270 3.45 -5.58 -10.64
CA ASN A 270 2.68 -5.69 -9.41
C ASN A 270 2.69 -4.38 -8.59
N PHE A 271 3.83 -3.70 -8.48
CA PHE A 271 3.92 -2.42 -7.79
C PHE A 271 3.23 -1.29 -8.57
N ALA A 272 3.26 -1.33 -9.91
CA ALA A 272 2.53 -0.38 -10.73
C ALA A 272 1.02 -0.51 -10.53
N ALA A 273 0.53 -1.75 -10.50
CA ALA A 273 -0.87 -2.04 -10.24
C ALA A 273 -1.27 -1.66 -8.80
N GLU A 274 -0.43 -1.93 -7.79
CA GLU A 274 -0.69 -1.52 -6.40
C GLU A 274 -0.83 0.00 -6.26
N GLN A 275 0.09 0.75 -6.86
CA GLN A 275 0.00 2.21 -6.89
C GLN A 275 -1.27 2.68 -7.62
N THR A 276 -1.62 2.02 -8.72
CA THR A 276 -2.82 2.35 -9.51
C THR A 276 -4.10 2.14 -8.70
N PHE A 277 -4.18 1.07 -7.90
CA PHE A 277 -5.33 0.77 -7.05
C PHE A 277 -5.66 1.94 -6.10
N TRP A 278 -4.66 2.44 -5.38
CA TRP A 278 -4.84 3.54 -4.42
C TRP A 278 -5.01 4.90 -5.10
N VAL A 279 -4.38 5.13 -6.25
CA VAL A 279 -4.61 6.33 -7.07
C VAL A 279 -6.03 6.34 -7.63
N PHE A 280 -6.59 5.19 -8.02
CA PHE A 280 -7.98 5.08 -8.46
C PHE A 280 -8.96 5.38 -7.32
N LEU A 281 -8.69 4.91 -6.11
CA LEU A 281 -9.51 5.24 -4.95
C LEU A 281 -9.50 6.76 -4.65
N TYR A 282 -8.33 7.41 -4.75
CA TYR A 282 -8.23 8.87 -4.64
C TYR A 282 -8.99 9.57 -5.79
N GLN A 283 -8.80 9.15 -7.02
CA GLN A 283 -9.46 9.77 -8.17
C GLN A 283 -10.98 9.61 -8.11
N TRP A 284 -11.48 8.49 -7.57
CA TRP A 284 -12.89 8.26 -7.32
C TRP A 284 -13.47 9.31 -6.38
N CYS A 285 -12.83 9.55 -5.22
CA CYS A 285 -13.32 10.57 -4.29
C CYS A 285 -13.27 11.99 -4.89
N CYS A 286 -12.27 12.29 -5.72
CA CYS A 286 -12.14 13.59 -6.39
C CYS A 286 -13.30 13.85 -7.37
N LEU A 287 -13.69 12.85 -8.16
CA LEU A 287 -14.79 13.02 -9.13
C LEU A 287 -16.15 13.09 -8.43
N GLU A 288 -16.37 12.29 -7.38
CA GLU A 288 -17.63 12.32 -6.61
C GLU A 288 -17.81 13.62 -5.82
N SER A 289 -16.75 14.14 -5.22
CA SER A 289 -16.77 15.42 -4.50
C SER A 289 -16.70 16.64 -5.43
N GLN A 290 -16.56 16.46 -6.74
CA GLN A 290 -16.30 17.52 -7.71
C GLN A 290 -15.08 18.39 -7.35
N THR A 291 -14.13 17.80 -6.62
CA THR A 291 -12.92 18.46 -6.12
C THR A 291 -11.70 17.69 -6.57
N PHE A 292 -11.06 18.16 -7.65
CA PHE A 292 -9.96 17.45 -8.32
C PHE A 292 -8.66 17.35 -7.51
N ILE A 293 -8.47 18.23 -6.53
CA ILE A 293 -7.33 18.24 -5.61
C ILE A 293 -7.85 18.45 -4.20
N ASN A 294 -7.61 17.49 -3.30
CA ASN A 294 -8.02 17.58 -1.91
C ASN A 294 -6.99 16.94 -0.97
N TRP A 295 -7.20 17.08 0.34
CA TRP A 295 -6.25 16.66 1.37
C TRP A 295 -5.98 15.14 1.41
N THR A 296 -6.91 14.31 0.92
CA THR A 296 -6.72 12.84 0.86
C THR A 296 -5.66 12.42 -0.17
N GLY A 297 -5.30 13.33 -1.09
CA GLY A 297 -4.22 13.14 -2.03
C GLY A 297 -2.86 12.90 -1.35
N ALA A 298 -2.67 13.41 -0.13
CA ALA A 298 -1.47 13.15 0.66
C ALA A 298 -1.19 11.64 0.84
N GLY A 299 -2.25 10.82 1.00
CA GLY A 299 -2.11 9.37 1.07
C GLY A 299 -1.60 8.76 -0.23
N ALA A 300 -2.28 9.06 -1.35
CA ALA A 300 -1.89 8.54 -2.66
C ALA A 300 -0.47 8.99 -3.06
N PHE A 301 -0.13 10.28 -2.90
CA PHE A 301 1.21 10.79 -3.19
C PHE A 301 2.28 10.21 -2.26
N GLY A 302 2.01 10.12 -0.96
CA GLY A 302 2.92 9.48 -0.01
C GLY A 302 3.20 8.02 -0.37
N TYR A 303 2.17 7.31 -0.85
CA TYR A 303 2.28 5.93 -1.30
C TYR A 303 3.17 5.81 -2.56
N LEU A 304 2.98 6.67 -3.56
CA LEU A 304 3.83 6.72 -4.75
C LEU A 304 5.30 7.00 -4.39
N ILE A 305 5.56 7.95 -3.48
CA ILE A 305 6.91 8.28 -3.02
C ILE A 305 7.56 7.08 -2.33
N LEU A 306 6.82 6.40 -1.45
CA LEU A 306 7.30 5.21 -0.76
C LEU A 306 7.68 4.11 -1.76
N PHE A 307 6.82 3.82 -2.73
CA PHE A 307 7.10 2.81 -3.75
C PHE A 307 8.29 3.20 -4.62
N GLN A 308 8.45 4.48 -4.95
CA GLN A 308 9.60 4.97 -5.70
C GLN A 308 10.92 4.76 -4.93
N ALA A 309 10.95 5.10 -3.63
CA ALA A 309 12.12 4.94 -2.77
C ALA A 309 12.45 3.45 -2.53
N SER A 310 11.43 2.66 -2.17
CA SER A 310 11.53 1.22 -1.94
C SER A 310 12.05 0.49 -3.19
N THR A 311 11.50 0.81 -4.36
CA THR A 311 11.92 0.21 -5.63
C THR A 311 13.33 0.62 -6.02
N TRP A 312 13.72 1.88 -5.78
CA TRP A 312 15.10 2.32 -6.04
C TRP A 312 16.11 1.48 -5.25
N LEU A 313 15.87 1.26 -3.95
CA LEU A 313 16.74 0.42 -3.12
C LEU A 313 16.76 -1.04 -3.64
N THR A 314 15.60 -1.62 -3.93
CA THR A 314 15.50 -2.99 -4.45
C THR A 314 16.23 -3.18 -5.78
N GLU A 315 16.10 -2.22 -6.70
CA GLU A 315 16.78 -2.26 -7.99
C GLU A 315 18.30 -2.07 -7.84
N LEU A 316 18.74 -1.23 -6.91
CA LEU A 316 20.16 -1.02 -6.62
C LEU A 316 20.81 -2.31 -6.11
N ILE A 317 20.15 -3.02 -5.19
CA ILE A 317 20.62 -4.32 -4.69
C ILE A 317 20.61 -5.36 -5.82
N SER A 318 19.57 -5.36 -6.65
CA SER A 318 19.45 -6.28 -7.79
C SER A 318 20.53 -6.04 -8.85
N ALA A 319 20.87 -4.77 -9.12
CA ALA A 319 21.94 -4.39 -10.03
C ALA A 319 23.33 -4.72 -9.50
N GLY A 320 23.52 -4.75 -8.17
CA GLY A 320 24.74 -5.25 -7.55
C GLY A 320 24.89 -6.77 -7.69
N LYS A 321 23.78 -7.52 -7.61
CA LYS A 321 23.79 -8.99 -7.69
C LYS A 321 23.83 -9.53 -9.13
N TYR A 322 23.12 -8.89 -10.05
CA TYR A 322 22.95 -9.36 -11.42
C TYR A 322 23.43 -8.29 -12.41
N PRO A 323 24.60 -8.48 -13.06
CA PRO A 323 25.17 -7.50 -13.99
C PRO A 323 24.24 -7.12 -15.16
N GLU A 324 23.45 -8.07 -15.67
CA GLU A 324 22.49 -7.84 -16.75
C GLU A 324 21.29 -6.97 -16.33
N TYR A 325 21.08 -6.77 -15.03
CA TYR A 325 19.97 -5.96 -14.54
C TYR A 325 20.10 -4.49 -14.96
N LYS A 326 21.33 -3.97 -15.12
CA LYS A 326 21.53 -2.60 -15.65
C LYS A 326 21.03 -2.46 -17.10
N VAL A 327 21.16 -3.52 -17.91
CA VAL A 327 20.60 -3.54 -19.26
C VAL A 327 19.07 -3.58 -19.20
N TYR A 328 18.51 -4.38 -18.30
CA TYR A 328 17.08 -4.44 -18.07
C TYR A 328 16.50 -3.08 -17.63
N GLN A 329 17.20 -2.34 -16.77
CA GLN A 329 16.84 -0.98 -16.38
C GLN A 329 16.80 0.01 -17.56
N ASN A 330 17.63 -0.21 -18.57
CA ASN A 330 17.66 0.60 -19.79
C ASN A 330 16.60 0.20 -20.81
N ARG A 331 16.22 -1.08 -20.86
CA ARG A 331 15.30 -1.62 -21.87
C ARG A 331 13.82 -1.54 -21.47
N VAL A 332 13.50 -1.74 -20.20
CA VAL A 332 12.13 -1.87 -19.71
C VAL A 332 11.83 -0.78 -18.69
N GLY A 333 10.62 -0.21 -18.67
CA GLY A 333 10.26 0.87 -17.73
C GLY A 333 10.04 0.36 -16.29
N LYS A 334 10.24 1.21 -15.27
CA LYS A 334 10.14 0.81 -13.85
C LYS A 334 8.73 0.34 -13.48
N PHE A 335 7.74 1.23 -13.66
CA PHE A 335 6.33 0.96 -13.34
C PHE A 335 5.47 0.96 -14.60
N LEU A 336 5.59 1.99 -15.44
CA LEU A 336 4.93 2.08 -16.74
C LEU A 336 5.86 1.63 -17.87
N PRO A 337 5.33 1.03 -18.95
CA PRO A 337 6.11 0.69 -20.12
C PRO A 337 6.78 1.92 -20.75
N ARG A 338 7.99 1.73 -21.28
CA ARG A 338 8.63 2.75 -22.13
C ARG A 338 8.01 2.71 -23.52
N LEU A 339 8.00 3.86 -24.20
CA LEU A 339 7.59 3.97 -25.60
C LEU A 339 8.36 3.00 -26.51
N PHE A 340 9.64 2.77 -26.22
CA PHE A 340 10.52 1.85 -26.94
C PHE A 340 10.98 0.69 -26.05
N THR A 341 10.03 0.05 -25.35
CA THR A 341 10.34 -1.14 -24.53
C THR A 341 10.93 -2.24 -25.40
N THR A 342 12.11 -2.74 -25.03
CA THR A 342 12.78 -3.85 -25.76
C THR A 342 12.87 -5.08 -24.86
N ASN A 343 12.47 -6.24 -25.36
CA ASN A 343 12.56 -7.47 -24.58
C ASN A 343 14.04 -7.84 -24.33
N MET A 344 14.32 -8.43 -23.17
CA MET A 344 15.65 -8.95 -22.85
C MET A 344 16.05 -10.16 -23.72
N SER A 345 15.14 -10.81 -24.44
CA SER A 345 15.46 -11.84 -25.44
C SER A 345 16.21 -11.31 -26.68
N VAL A 346 16.16 -10.00 -26.93
CA VAL A 346 16.90 -9.38 -28.04
C VAL A 346 18.39 -9.36 -27.71
N LYS A 347 19.24 -9.73 -28.68
CA LYS A 347 20.70 -9.77 -28.51
C LYS A 347 21.25 -8.43 -27.98
N HIS A 348 22.24 -8.51 -27.09
CA HIS A 348 22.87 -7.31 -26.53
C HIS A 348 23.68 -6.56 -27.58
N THR A 349 23.46 -5.26 -27.64
CA THR A 349 24.27 -4.31 -28.40
C THR A 349 25.68 -4.21 -27.81
N PRO A 350 26.69 -3.74 -28.57
CA PRO A 350 28.05 -3.57 -28.04
C PRO A 350 28.09 -2.69 -26.78
N LYS A 351 27.27 -1.64 -26.73
CA LYS A 351 27.15 -0.75 -25.56
C LYS A 351 26.62 -1.48 -24.32
N GLU A 352 25.64 -2.37 -24.49
CA GLU A 352 25.07 -3.16 -23.39
C GLU A 352 26.05 -4.24 -22.91
N LYS A 353 26.81 -4.86 -23.83
CA LYS A 353 27.88 -5.79 -23.45
C LYS A 353 28.96 -5.11 -22.60
N GLN A 354 29.34 -3.88 -22.97
CA GLN A 354 30.26 -3.08 -22.17
C GLN A 354 29.68 -2.78 -20.78
N LEU A 355 28.40 -2.38 -20.71
CA LEU A 355 27.71 -2.11 -19.44
C LEU A 355 27.69 -3.33 -18.51
N ILE A 356 27.48 -4.53 -19.06
CA ILE A 356 27.55 -5.80 -18.30
C ILE A 356 28.97 -6.05 -17.80
N ALA A 357 29.98 -5.83 -18.63
CA ALA A 357 31.39 -6.00 -18.26
C ALA A 357 31.80 -5.04 -17.14
N ASP A 358 31.41 -3.77 -17.24
CA ASP A 358 31.69 -2.76 -16.20
C ASP A 358 30.99 -3.10 -14.89
N ALA A 359 29.75 -3.59 -14.94
CA ALA A 359 29.03 -4.07 -13.77
C ALA A 359 29.71 -5.29 -13.11
N LYS A 360 30.20 -6.26 -13.90
CA LYS A 360 30.97 -7.41 -13.40
C LYS A 360 32.29 -6.99 -12.75
N ALA A 361 32.93 -5.93 -13.26
CA ALA A 361 34.16 -5.38 -12.71
C ALA A 361 33.97 -4.55 -11.42
N GLY A 362 32.74 -4.44 -10.90
CA GLY A 362 32.43 -3.61 -9.73
C GLY A 362 32.56 -2.10 -9.98
N LYS A 363 32.69 -1.67 -11.25
CA LYS A 363 32.72 -0.25 -11.59
C LYS A 363 31.30 0.32 -11.50
N GLY A 364 31.09 1.18 -10.50
CA GLY A 364 29.79 1.81 -10.23
C GLY A 364 28.80 0.93 -9.45
N SER A 365 29.26 -0.10 -8.74
CA SER A 365 28.51 -0.63 -7.60
C SER A 365 28.74 0.31 -6.42
N LEU A 366 27.67 0.90 -5.87
CA LEU A 366 27.73 1.43 -4.52
C LEU A 366 28.22 0.27 -3.64
N LYS A 367 29.39 0.42 -3.02
CA LYS A 367 29.78 -0.40 -1.89
C LYS A 367 28.76 -0.06 -0.80
N LEU A 368 27.67 -0.82 -0.77
CA LEU A 368 26.79 -0.87 0.39
C LEU A 368 27.54 -1.58 1.51
#